data_AF-A0A961S5V3-F1
#
_entry.id   AF-A0A961S5V3-F1
#
_cell.length_a   1.000
_cell.length_b   1.000
_cell.length_c   1.000
_cell.angle_alpha   90.00
_cell.angle_beta   90.00
_cell.angle_gamma   90.00
#
_symmetry.space_group_name_H-M   'P 1'
#
loop_
_entity.id
_entity.type
_entity.pdbx_description
1 polymer ?
#
loop_
_entity_poly.entity_id
_entity_poly.type
_entity_poly.pdbx_seq_one_letter_code
_entity_poly.pdbx_strand_id
1 'polypeptide(L)'
;AAASAEAADVVLLVDRIDRIGSGLDIARQSRAIAVQSVVAGIGLSVLGMIAAAVGLLTPVEGALLQEVIDVAVILNALRALRIVPQMADRPEAETPMT
;
A
#
# COMPACT_ATOMS: atom_id res chain seq x y z
N ALA A 1 11.43 10.59 -27.18
CA ALA A 1 11.38 9.76 -25.96
C ALA A 1 11.44 10.60 -24.69
N ALA A 2 12.50 11.40 -24.47
CA ALA A 2 12.66 12.21 -23.24
C ALA A 2 11.47 13.16 -22.95
N ALA A 3 11.02 13.93 -23.95
CA ALA A 3 9.87 14.83 -23.77
C ALA A 3 8.55 14.13 -23.42
N SER A 4 8.37 12.87 -23.84
CA SER A 4 7.16 12.09 -23.50
C SER A 4 7.27 11.44 -22.12
N ALA A 5 8.50 11.18 -21.64
CA ALA A 5 8.75 10.67 -20.28
C ALA A 5 8.65 11.78 -19.22
N GLU A 6 8.99 13.03 -19.56
CA GLU A 6 8.88 14.19 -18.65
C GLU A 6 7.43 14.55 -18.29
N ALA A 7 6.49 14.29 -19.22
CA ALA A 7 5.07 14.53 -19.03
C ALA A 7 4.31 13.33 -18.46
N ALA A 8 4.96 12.17 -18.28
CA ALA A 8 4.31 10.94 -17.84
C ALA A 8 4.44 10.76 -16.32
N ASP A 9 3.32 10.49 -15.65
CA ASP A 9 3.30 10.13 -14.22
C ASP A 9 3.97 8.76 -13.95
N VAL A 10 4.05 7.91 -14.97
CA VAL A 10 4.67 6.58 -14.92
C VAL A 10 5.44 6.32 -16.21
N VAL A 11 6.72 5.93 -16.08
CA VAL A 11 7.58 5.56 -17.21
C VAL A 11 7.91 4.07 -17.14
N LEU A 12 7.63 3.35 -18.23
CA LEU A 12 8.02 1.95 -18.38
C LEU A 12 9.47 1.87 -18.84
N LEU A 13 10.34 1.35 -17.98
CA LEU A 13 11.76 1.20 -18.30
C LEU A 13 12.04 0.06 -19.28
N VAL A 14 11.09 -0.89 -19.40
CA VAL A 14 11.17 -2.04 -20.29
C VAL A 14 10.05 -1.92 -21.31
N ASP A 15 10.39 -2.11 -22.59
CA ASP A 15 9.46 -2.03 -23.71
C ASP A 15 8.57 -3.29 -23.82
N ARG A 16 7.95 -3.67 -22.69
CA ARG A 16 7.00 -4.79 -22.58
C ARG A 16 5.72 -4.31 -21.92
N ILE A 17 4.68 -4.21 -22.74
CA ILE A 17 3.33 -3.81 -22.33
C ILE A 17 2.73 -4.81 -21.31
N ASP A 18 3.17 -6.06 -21.33
CA ASP A 18 2.77 -7.11 -20.37
C ASP A 18 3.04 -6.71 -18.90
N ARG A 19 4.03 -5.83 -18.67
CA ARG A 19 4.37 -5.32 -17.33
C ARG A 19 3.34 -4.34 -16.78
N ILE A 20 2.55 -3.69 -17.63
CA ILE A 20 1.50 -2.74 -17.22
C ILE A 20 0.43 -3.46 -16.40
N GLY A 21 0.02 -4.67 -16.83
CA GLY A 21 -0.97 -5.48 -16.10
C GLY A 21 -0.50 -5.76 -14.66
N SER A 22 0.72 -6.26 -14.52
CA SER A 22 1.32 -6.52 -13.20
C SER A 22 1.44 -5.27 -12.34
N GLY A 23 1.78 -4.12 -12.94
CA GLY A 23 1.86 -2.84 -12.23
C GLY A 23 0.50 -2.33 -11.76
N LEU A 24 -0.54 -2.49 -12.58
CA LEU A 24 -1.91 -2.10 -12.21
C LEU A 24 -2.46 -2.96 -11.08
N ASP A 25 -2.14 -4.25 -11.06
CA ASP A 25 -2.53 -5.15 -9.96
C ASP A 25 -1.85 -4.76 -8.64
N ILE A 26 -0.56 -4.42 -8.67
CA ILE A 26 0.13 -3.87 -7.51
C ILE A 26 -0.54 -2.57 -7.04
N ALA A 27 -0.82 -1.65 -7.96
CA ALA A 27 -1.44 -0.36 -7.63
C ALA A 27 -2.84 -0.54 -6.98
N ARG A 28 -3.66 -1.45 -7.52
CA ARG A 28 -5.00 -1.75 -6.98
C ARG A 28 -4.92 -2.33 -5.58
N GLN A 29 -4.01 -3.28 -5.35
CA GLN A 29 -3.83 -3.90 -4.04
C GLN A 29 -3.27 -2.90 -3.02
N SER A 30 -2.27 -2.11 -3.41
CA SER A 30 -1.72 -1.03 -2.58
C SER A 30 -2.80 -0.02 -2.18
N ARG A 31 -3.64 0.40 -3.13
CA ARG A 31 -4.76 1.32 -2.86
C ARG A 31 -5.78 0.71 -1.90
N ALA A 32 -6.10 -0.57 -2.03
CA ALA A 32 -7.01 -1.25 -1.12
C ALA A 32 -6.46 -1.24 0.32
N ILE A 33 -5.16 -1.53 0.50
CA ILE A 33 -4.50 -1.48 1.81
C ILE A 33 -4.49 -0.05 2.37
N ALA A 34 -4.19 0.95 1.53
CA ALA A 34 -4.20 2.36 1.94
C ALA A 34 -5.58 2.82 2.40
N VAL A 35 -6.64 2.48 1.66
CA VAL A 35 -8.03 2.80 2.05
C VAL A 35 -8.41 2.12 3.36
N GLN A 36 -8.02 0.86 3.56
CA GLN A 36 -8.22 0.17 4.84
C GLN A 36 -7.51 0.90 5.99
N SER A 37 -6.26 1.28 5.81
CA SER A 37 -5.49 2.07 6.80
C SER A 37 -6.17 3.40 7.12
N VAL A 38 -6.63 4.15 6.12
CA VAL A 38 -7.29 5.45 6.31
C VAL A 38 -8.59 5.29 7.08
N VAL A 39 -9.45 4.36 6.66
CA VAL A 39 -10.74 4.13 7.32
C VAL A 39 -10.54 3.66 8.77
N ALA A 40 -9.60 2.73 8.99
CA ALA A 40 -9.28 2.25 10.34
C ALA A 40 -8.68 3.36 11.22
N GLY A 41 -7.72 4.12 10.70
CA GLY A 41 -7.07 5.21 11.42
C GLY A 41 -8.06 6.29 11.81
N ILE A 42 -8.84 6.82 10.85
CA ILE A 42 -9.88 7.82 11.14
C ILE A 42 -10.91 7.26 12.14
N GLY A 43 -11.38 6.04 11.94
CA GLY A 43 -12.36 5.41 12.83
C GLY A 43 -11.85 5.30 14.28
N LEU A 44 -10.65 4.74 14.46
CA LEU A 44 -10.02 4.60 15.78
C LEU A 44 -9.72 5.95 16.42
N SER A 45 -9.16 6.90 15.67
CA SER A 45 -8.85 8.23 16.18
C SER A 45 -10.11 8.98 16.61
N VAL A 46 -11.21 8.91 15.84
CA VAL A 46 -12.50 9.51 16.22
C VAL A 46 -13.05 8.87 17.49
N LEU A 47 -13.03 7.55 17.60
CA LEU A 47 -13.47 6.85 18.81
C LEU A 47 -12.63 7.26 20.03
N GLY A 48 -11.30 7.34 19.88
CA GLY A 48 -10.40 7.79 20.92
C GLY A 48 -10.66 9.24 21.34
N MET A 49 -10.90 10.13 20.38
CA MET A 49 -11.25 11.53 20.65
C MET A 49 -12.59 11.66 21.38
N ILE A 50 -13.60 10.86 21.01
CA ILE A 50 -14.89 10.84 21.71
C ILE A 50 -14.69 10.39 23.17
N ALA A 51 -13.94 9.31 23.40
CA ALA A 51 -13.63 8.82 24.73
C ALA A 51 -12.93 9.89 25.59
N ALA A 52 -11.94 10.58 25.02
CA ALA A 52 -11.27 11.70 25.68
C ALA A 52 -12.24 12.86 25.97
N ALA A 53 -13.11 13.20 25.02
CA ALA A 53 -14.08 14.30 25.17
C ALA A 53 -15.10 14.08 26.28
N VAL A 54 -15.49 12.82 26.55
CA VAL A 54 -16.39 12.47 27.67
C VAL A 54 -15.63 12.23 28.99
N GLY A 55 -14.31 12.47 29.01
CA GLY A 55 -13.48 12.42 30.21
C GLY A 55 -12.96 11.03 30.60
N LEU A 56 -13.03 10.03 29.69
CA LEU A 56 -12.53 8.67 29.96
C LEU A 56 -11.00 8.54 29.83
N LEU A 57 -10.34 9.52 29.20
CA LEU A 57 -8.89 9.52 28.98
C LEU A 57 -8.31 10.87 29.40
N THR A 58 -7.23 10.85 30.17
CA THR A 58 -6.43 12.07 30.40
C THR A 58 -5.65 12.46 29.14
N PRO A 59 -5.17 13.71 29.01
CA PRO A 59 -4.44 14.16 27.82
C PRO A 59 -3.20 13.29 27.50
N VAL A 60 -2.48 12.83 28.52
CA VAL A 60 -1.26 12.02 28.34
C VAL A 60 -1.63 10.60 27.87
N GLU A 61 -2.64 9.98 28.49
CA GLU A 61 -3.12 8.65 28.07
C GLU A 61 -3.70 8.68 26.66
N GLY A 62 -4.48 9.70 26.34
CA GLY A 62 -5.03 9.90 25.00
C GLY A 62 -3.94 10.06 23.94
N ALA A 63 -2.88 10.81 24.24
CA ALA A 63 -1.74 10.97 23.33
C ALA A 63 -1.00 9.64 23.09
N LEU A 64 -0.72 8.88 24.15
CA LEU A 64 -0.07 7.56 24.03
C LEU A 64 -0.93 6.58 23.23
N LEU A 65 -2.25 6.57 23.48
CA LEU A 65 -3.19 5.73 22.74
C LEU A 65 -3.25 6.11 21.25
N GLN A 66 -3.24 7.41 20.92
CA GLN A 66 -3.21 7.87 19.52
C GLN A 66 -1.90 7.49 18.83
N GLU A 67 -0.75 7.62 19.50
CA GLU A 67 0.54 7.18 18.93
C GLU A 67 0.54 5.68 18.59
N VAL A 68 -0.07 4.86 19.46
CA VAL A 68 -0.22 3.41 19.19
C VAL A 68 -1.13 3.16 17.98
N ILE A 69 -2.23 3.91 17.85
CA ILE A 69 -3.11 3.84 16.67
C ILE A 69 -2.32 4.18 15.40
N ASP A 70 -1.54 5.26 15.41
CA ASP A 70 -0.76 5.70 14.26
C ASP A 70 0.28 4.64 13.84
N VAL A 71 1.02 4.10 14.80
CA VAL A 71 1.97 2.99 14.54
C VAL A 71 1.24 1.79 13.94
N ALA A 72 0.09 1.39 14.48
CA ALA A 72 -0.68 0.28 13.94
C ALA A 72 -1.15 0.53 12.50
N VAL A 73 -1.59 1.75 12.19
CA VAL A 73 -2.01 2.17 10.84
C VAL A 73 -0.83 2.16 9.86
N ILE A 74 0.34 2.64 10.28
CA ILE A 74 1.57 2.61 9.51
C ILE A 74 1.96 1.15 9.21
N LEU A 75 1.98 0.27 10.22
CA LEU A 75 2.30 -1.15 10.03
C LEU A 75 1.31 -1.83 9.06
N ASN A 76 0.02 -1.48 9.11
CA ASN A 76 -0.94 -1.98 8.13
C ASN A 76 -0.65 -1.44 6.72
N ALA A 77 -0.28 -0.17 6.58
CA ALA A 77 0.05 0.42 5.28
C ALA A 77 1.31 -0.24 4.66
N LEU A 78 2.30 -0.58 5.49
CA LEU A 78 3.52 -1.29 5.07
C LEU A 78 3.24 -2.70 4.54
N ARG A 79 2.05 -3.28 4.77
CA ARG A 79 1.63 -4.52 4.10
C ARG A 79 1.65 -4.40 2.57
N ALA A 80 1.51 -3.19 2.02
CA ALA A 80 1.61 -2.93 0.59
C ALA A 80 3.00 -3.32 0.02
N LEU A 81 4.06 -3.28 0.82
CA LEU A 81 5.41 -3.67 0.40
C LEU A 81 5.57 -5.18 0.17
N ARG A 82 4.60 -5.99 0.60
CA ARG A 82 4.61 -7.45 0.43
C ARG A 82 3.93 -7.91 -0.86
N ILE A 83 3.42 -6.99 -1.68
CA ILE A 83 2.77 -7.35 -2.94
C ILE A 83 3.86 -7.74 -3.96
N VAL A 84 3.90 -9.02 -4.32
CA VAL A 84 4.86 -9.57 -5.30
C VAL A 84 4.16 -9.75 -6.66
N PRO A 85 4.69 -9.17 -7.75
CA PRO A 85 4.14 -9.41 -9.08
C PRO A 85 4.30 -10.88 -9.48
N GLN A 86 3.21 -11.51 -9.91
CA GLN A 86 3.26 -12.83 -10.53
C GLN A 86 3.92 -12.67 -11.90
N MET A 87 5.15 -13.16 -12.04
CA MET A 87 5.86 -13.21 -13.31
C MET A 87 5.13 -14.23 -14.19
N ALA A 88 4.32 -13.75 -15.13
CA ALA A 88 3.59 -14.59 -16.08
C ALA A 88 4.56 -15.56 -16.79
N ASP A 89 4.24 -16.85 -16.66
CA ASP A 89 4.64 -18.00 -17.47
C ASP A 89 6.13 -18.21 -17.83
N ARG A 90 6.73 -19.25 -17.20
CA ARG A 90 7.84 -20.02 -17.77
C ARG A 90 7.31 -21.29 -18.45
N PRO A 91 7.09 -21.24 -19.76
CA PRO A 91 7.42 -22.33 -20.66
C PRO A 91 8.52 -21.78 -21.62
N GLU A 92 9.65 -22.40 -21.86
CA GLU A 92 9.93 -23.82 -22.06
C GLU A 92 11.30 -24.17 -21.44
N ALA A 93 11.31 -25.26 -20.67
CA ALA A 93 12.48 -26.11 -20.64
C ALA A 93 12.53 -26.82 -22.01
N GLU A 94 13.02 -26.14 -23.05
CA GLU A 94 13.41 -26.83 -24.27
C GLU A 94 14.55 -27.80 -23.91
N THR A 95 14.26 -29.06 -24.15
CA THR A 95 15.05 -30.23 -23.82
C THR A 95 16.35 -30.19 -24.63
N PRO A 96 17.54 -30.52 -24.06
CA PRO A 96 18.77 -30.53 -24.84
C PRO A 96 18.68 -31.63 -25.92
N MET A 97 18.69 -31.23 -27.20
CA MET A 97 18.90 -32.19 -28.29
C MET A 97 20.34 -32.69 -28.23
N THR A 98 20.49 -33.91 -27.72
CA THR A 98 21.60 -34.83 -28.01
C THR A 98 21.54 -35.32 -29.44
#